data_AF-A0A4R3MWC1-F1
#
_entry.id   AF-A0A4R3MWC1-F1
#
_cell.length_a   1.000
_cell.length_b   1.000
_cell.length_c   1.000
_cell.angle_alpha   90.00
_cell.angle_beta   90.00
_cell.angle_gamma   90.00
#
_symmetry.space_group_name_H-M   'P 1'
#
loop_
_entity.id
_entity.type
_entity.pdbx_description
1 polymer ?
#
loop_
_entity_poly.entity_id
_entity_poly.type
_entity_poly.pdbx_seq_one_letter_code
_entity_poly.pdbx_strand_id
1 'polypeptide(L)' 'MATVNFSVPEAVKQSFNETFKDQNKSAIIAELMREAVERAQHRQRHVAAIDRILERRQHAPSLSEHEFRSIREDDRP' A
#
# COMPACT_ATOMS: atom_id res chain seq x y z
N MET A 1 14.96 -6.47 22.88
CA MET A 1 15.14 -5.74 21.61
C MET A 1 16.09 -6.53 20.73
N ALA A 2 15.80 -6.64 19.43
CA ALA A 2 16.75 -7.19 18.47
C ALA A 2 17.65 -6.06 17.96
N THR A 3 18.93 -6.34 17.74
CA THR A 3 19.86 -5.39 17.12
C THR A 3 19.95 -5.70 15.64
N VAL A 4 19.83 -4.67 14.80
CA VAL A 4 19.96 -4.80 13.35
C VAL A 4 20.96 -3.77 12.87
N ASN A 5 21.89 -4.18 12.02
CA ASN A 5 22.95 -3.33 11.49
C ASN A 5 22.62 -2.94 10.04
N PHE A 6 22.69 -1.64 9.74
CA PHE A 6 22.47 -1.11 8.40
C PHE A 6 23.63 -0.21 7.98
N SER A 7 24.01 -0.29 6.71
CA SER A 7 24.92 0.67 6.11
C SER A 7 24.11 1.80 5.49
N VAL A 8 24.41 3.03 5.90
CA VAL A 8 23.83 4.25 5.34
C VAL A 8 24.94 5.20 4.92
N PRO A 9 24.74 6.06 3.90
CA PRO A 9 25.71 7.08 3.55
C PRO A 9 26.04 7.96 4.75
N GLU A 10 27.32 8.34 4.90
CA GLU A 10 27.78 9.12 6.06
C GLU A 10 27.04 10.46 6.18
N ALA A 11 26.77 11.13 5.06
CA ALA A 11 25.98 12.36 5.04
C ALA A 11 24.58 12.16 5.67
N VAL A 12 23.91 11.04 5.37
CA VAL A 12 22.59 10.74 5.92
C VAL A 12 22.67 10.49 7.42
N LYS A 13 23.68 9.74 7.88
CA LYS A 13 23.92 9.49 9.30
C LYS A 13 24.16 10.79 10.07
N GLN A 14 24.96 11.70 9.52
CA GLN A 14 25.24 12.99 10.16
C GLN A 14 23.97 13.83 10.28
N SER A 15 23.25 14.04 9.18
CA SER A 15 22.00 14.81 9.19
C SER A 15 20.96 14.22 10.13
N PHE A 16 20.82 12.89 10.16
CA PHE A 16 19.91 12.21 11.08
C PHE A 16 20.32 12.41 12.54
N ASN A 17 21.61 12.24 12.84
CA ASN A 17 22.12 12.39 14.20
C ASN A 17 21.99 13.82 14.72
N GLU A 18 22.19 14.83 13.88
CA GLU A 18 22.06 16.24 14.21
C GLU A 18 20.59 16.62 14.42
N THR A 19 19.71 16.20 13.51
CA THR A 19 18.28 16.52 13.55
C THR A 19 17.59 15.91 14.78
N PHE A 20 17.98 14.68 15.15
CA PHE A 20 17.36 13.93 16.24
C PHE A 20 18.29 13.74 17.45
N LYS A 21 19.19 14.70 17.69
CA LYS A 21 20.24 14.58 18.72
C LYS A 21 19.69 14.32 20.13
N ASP A 22 18.54 14.92 20.47
CA ASP A 22 17.92 14.86 21.81
C ASP A 22 16.75 13.86 21.88
N GLN A 23 16.60 13.00 20.87
CA GLN A 23 15.50 12.05 20.76
C GLN A 23 16.00 10.60 20.76
N ASN A 24 15.10 9.66 21.07
CA ASN A 24 15.42 8.24 20.97
C ASN A 24 15.46 7.82 19.48
N LYS A 25 16.67 7.84 18.92
CA LYS A 25 16.96 7.48 17.53
C LYS A 25 16.45 6.08 17.16
N SER A 26 16.57 5.11 18.06
CA SER A 26 16.09 3.74 17.82
C SER A 26 14.57 3.68 17.71
N ALA A 27 13.84 4.48 18.50
CA ALA A 27 12.39 4.56 18.41
C ALA A 27 11.94 5.18 17.06
N ILE A 28 12.63 6.24 16.62
CA ILE A 28 12.36 6.87 15.32
C ILE A 28 12.59 5.87 14.17
N ILE A 29 13.72 5.14 14.19
CA ILE A 29 14.02 4.15 13.16
C ILE A 29 13.02 2.99 13.20
N ALA A 30 12.64 2.51 14.37
CA ALA A 30 11.64 1.45 14.51
C ALA A 30 10.29 1.86 13.92
N GLU A 31 9.88 3.12 14.14
CA GLU A 31 8.65 3.66 13.58
C GLU A 31 8.72 3.79 12.05
N LEU A 32 9.83 4.30 11.52
CA LEU A 32 10.06 4.38 10.07
C LEU A 32 10.03 2.99 9.42
N MET A 33 10.56 1.96 10.09
CA MET A 33 10.49 0.58 9.62
C MET A 33 9.06 0.06 9.62
N ARG A 34 8.29 0.32 10.68
CA ARG A 34 6.88 -0.07 10.78
C ARG A 34 6.07 0.55 9.63
N GLU A 35 6.20 1.84 9.41
CA GLU A 35 5.54 2.53 8.30
C GLU A 35 5.93 1.97 6.93
N ALA A 36 7.23 1.68 6.73
CA ALA A 36 7.71 1.10 5.48
C ALA A 36 7.09 -0.29 5.21
N VAL A 37 7.01 -1.14 6.24
CA VAL A 37 6.36 -2.46 6.15
C VAL A 37 4.87 -2.31 5.85
N GLU A 38 4.16 -1.42 6.54
CA GLU A 38 2.72 -1.20 6.32
C GLU A 38 2.43 -0.72 4.90
N ARG A 39 3.21 0.23 4.38
CA ARG A 39 3.09 0.68 2.99
C ARG A 39 3.31 -0.46 2.00
N ALA A 40 4.32 -1.30 2.22
CA ALA A 40 4.59 -2.46 1.36
C ALA A 40 3.44 -3.47 1.38
N GLN A 41 2.94 -3.82 2.57
CA GLN A 41 1.80 -4.73 2.73
C GLN A 41 0.52 -4.17 2.13
N HIS A 42 0.26 -2.87 2.28
CA HIS A 42 -0.90 -2.22 1.69
C HIS A 42 -0.84 -2.30 0.15
N ARG A 43 0.33 -2.00 -0.44
CA ARG A 43 0.54 -2.14 -1.89
C ARG A 43 0.32 -3.57 -2.36
N GLN A 44 0.85 -4.56 -1.63
CA GLN A 44 0.65 -5.97 -1.97
C GLN A 44 -0.82 -6.37 -1.93
N ARG A 45 -1.56 -5.96 -0.87
CA ARG A 45 -3.00 -6.22 -0.75
C ARG A 45 -3.79 -5.57 -1.89
N HIS A 46 -3.45 -4.35 -2.26
CA HIS A 46 -4.08 -3.64 -3.37
C HIS A 46 -3.89 -4.37 -4.70
N VAL A 47 -2.65 -4.78 -5.02
CA VAL A 47 -2.35 -5.54 -6.24
C VAL A 47 -3.11 -6.87 -6.25
N ALA A 48 -3.06 -7.63 -5.15
CA ALA A 48 -3.79 -8.90 -5.04
C ALA A 48 -5.32 -8.73 -5.20
N ALA A 49 -5.88 -7.61 -4.74
CA ALA A 49 -7.30 -7.31 -4.94
C ALA A 49 -7.63 -7.04 -6.41
N ILE A 50 -6.76 -6.31 -7.12
CA ILE A 50 -6.90 -6.07 -8.57
C ILE A 50 -6.87 -7.41 -9.30
N ASP A 51 -5.88 -8.26 -9.03
CA ASP A 51 -5.73 -9.56 -9.70
C ASP A 51 -6.99 -10.42 -9.50
N ARG A 52 -7.50 -10.47 -8.27
CA ARG A 52 -8.75 -11.18 -7.94
C ARG A 52 -9.97 -10.64 -8.68
N ILE A 53 -10.07 -9.32 -8.85
CA ILE A 53 -11.18 -8.69 -9.59
C ILE A 53 -11.07 -9.03 -11.09
N LEU A 54 -9.87 -8.95 -11.65
CA LEU A 54 -9.63 -9.26 -13.06
C LEU A 54 -9.89 -10.73 -13.38
N GLU A 55 -9.43 -11.64 -12.52
CA GLU A 55 -9.71 -13.07 -12.65
C GLU A 55 -11.22 -13.36 -12.63
N ARG A 56 -11.95 -12.76 -11.68
CA ARG A 56 -13.41 -12.89 -11.62
C ARG A 56 -14.10 -12.33 -12.86
N ARG A 57 -13.62 -11.21 -13.41
CA ARG A 57 -14.19 -10.61 -14.62
C ARG A 57 -14.06 -11.50 -15.85
N GLN A 58 -13.02 -12.34 -15.95
CA GLN A 58 -12.87 -13.28 -17.06
C GLN A 58 -13.99 -14.32 -17.11
N HIS A 59 -14.56 -14.67 -15.95
CA HIS A 59 -15.62 -15.67 -15.82
C HIS A 59 -17.00 -15.06 -15.56
N ALA A 60 -17.10 -13.73 -15.47
CA ALA A 60 -18.36 -13.05 -15.21
C ALA A 60 -19.24 -13.06 -16.48
N PRO A 61 -20.56 -13.27 -16.35
CA PRO A 61 -21.47 -13.07 -17.46
C PRO A 61 -21.36 -11.62 -17.96
N SER A 62 -21.14 -11.46 -19.26
CA SER A 62 -21.13 -10.15 -19.89
C SER A 62 -22.54 -9.80 -20.32
N LEU A 63 -23.10 -8.74 -19.73
CA LEU A 63 -24.33 -8.12 -20.21
C LEU A 63 -23.98 -7.24 -21.40
N SER A 64 -24.76 -7.35 -22.48
CA SER A 64 -24.65 -6.43 -23.60
C SER A 64 -25.08 -5.02 -23.18
N GLU A 65 -24.57 -4.01 -23.89
CA GLU A 65 -24.95 -2.62 -23.61
C GLU A 65 -26.45 -2.38 -23.77
N HIS A 66 -27.12 -3.13 -24.66
CA HIS A 66 -28.57 -3.09 -24.83
C HIS A 66 -29.29 -3.57 -23.57
N GLU A 67 -28.91 -4.73 -23.02
CA GLU A 67 -29.51 -5.27 -21.78
C GLU A 67 -29.26 -4.34 -20.59
N PHE A 68 -28.06 -3.76 -20.49
CA PHE A 68 -27.73 -2.78 -19.46
C PHE A 68 -28.61 -1.52 -19.53
N ARG A 69 -28.92 -1.05 -20.75
CA ARG A 69 -29.74 0.14 -20.98
C ARG A 69 -31.21 -0.13 -20.65
N SER A 70 -31.75 -1.27 -21.09
CA SER A 70 -33.12 -1.67 -20.79
C SER A 70 -33.38 -1.75 -19.28
N ILE A 71 -32.51 -2.42 -18.52
CA ILE A 71 -32.65 -2.52 -17.05
C ILE A 71 -32.59 -1.14 -16.38
N ARG A 72 -31.72 -0.24 -16.88
CA ARG A 72 -31.56 1.11 -16.31
C ARG A 72 -32.75 2.03 -16.58
N GLU A 73 -33.44 1.82 -17.69
CA GLU A 73 -34.63 2.59 -18.07
C GLU A 73 -35.90 2.04 -17.39
N ASP A 74 -35.99 0.72 -17.19
CA ASP A 74 -37.11 0.08 -16.49
C ASP A 74 -37.15 0.37 -14.98
N ASP A 75 -36.00 0.62 -14.35
CA ASP A 75 -35.89 0.88 -12.89
C ASP A 75 -35.79 2.38 -12.54
N ARG A 76 -36.09 3.26 -13.51
CA ARG A 76 -36.22 4.71 -13.27
C ARG A 76 -37.69 5.06 -13.05
N PRO A 77 -38.07 5.67 -11.90
CA PRO A 77 -39.40 6.23 -11.72
C PRO A 77 -39.66 7.44 -12.63
#